data_AF-A0A537QRH7-F1
#
_entry.id   AF-A0A537QRH7-F1
#
_cell.length_a   1.000
_cell.length_b   1.000
_cell.length_c   1.000
_cell.angle_alpha   90.00
_cell.angle_beta   90.00
_cell.angle_gamma   90.00
#
_symmetry.space_group_name_H-M   'P 1'
#
loop_
_entity.id
_entity.type
_entity.pdbx_description
1 polymer ?
#
loop_
_entity_poly.entity_id
_entity_poly.type
_entity_poly.pdbx_seq_one_letter_code
_entity_poly.pdbx_strand_id
1 'polypeptide(L)'
;MIAEFGEVGAVDNHRFHFAVYQYQNPSSSVLNHTRVVVFEAPVPGTMRAVVATESDPAIGYDKPRILRSGDRVLLHIPGREAGTGNFNRERLYMWRAGQWREVDTTSWLDDLTRRLPAGYGAWKGIYPDYRTLKASTPLWRKGDGNACPTGGRADLVLGLHDDRIVLRGLRHRRTAECS
;
A
#
# COMPACT_ATOMS: atom_id res chain seq x y z
N MET A 1 -23.64 2.35 5.03
CA MET A 1 -23.79 1.44 6.19
C MET A 1 -22.39 1.05 6.69
N ILE A 2 -22.21 0.74 7.97
CA ILE A 2 -20.97 0.13 8.45
C ILE A 2 -21.02 -1.36 8.12
N ALA A 3 -20.08 -1.85 7.32
CA ALA A 3 -19.96 -3.25 6.95
C ALA A 3 -19.11 -4.04 7.96
N GLU A 4 -18.07 -3.39 8.52
CA GLU A 4 -17.19 -3.99 9.52
C GLU A 4 -16.73 -2.91 10.50
N PHE A 5 -16.53 -3.31 11.76
CA PHE A 5 -15.92 -2.49 12.80
C PHE A 5 -15.02 -3.36 13.67
N GLY A 6 -13.86 -2.84 14.07
CA GLY A 6 -12.97 -3.61 14.94
C GLY A 6 -11.78 -2.82 15.46
N GLU A 7 -10.93 -3.50 16.24
CA GLU A 7 -9.67 -2.94 16.73
C GLU A 7 -8.56 -3.08 15.68
N VAL A 8 -7.72 -2.04 15.59
CA VAL A 8 -6.46 -2.06 14.83
C VAL A 8 -5.28 -2.39 15.74
N GLY A 9 -5.27 -1.80 16.94
CA GLY A 9 -4.27 -2.01 17.99
C GLY A 9 -3.97 -0.72 18.75
N ALA A 10 -2.82 -0.67 19.43
CA ALA A 10 -2.39 0.49 20.21
C ALA A 10 -0.94 0.90 19.95
N VAL A 11 -0.66 2.20 20.08
CA VAL A 11 0.68 2.82 19.98
C VAL A 11 0.79 3.89 21.05
N ASP A 12 1.83 3.87 21.87
CA ASP A 12 2.09 4.89 22.91
C ASP A 12 0.87 5.22 23.80
N ASN A 13 0.13 4.20 24.22
CA ASN A 13 -1.13 4.29 24.97
C ASN A 13 -2.35 4.85 24.20
N HIS A 14 -2.20 5.21 22.93
CA HIS A 14 -3.30 5.54 22.04
C HIS A 14 -3.89 4.25 21.46
N ARG A 15 -5.22 4.06 21.58
CA ARG A 15 -5.93 2.90 21.04
C ARG A 15 -6.62 3.27 19.74
N PHE A 16 -6.50 2.39 18.75
CA PHE A 16 -7.02 2.60 17.41
C PHE A 16 -8.04 1.54 17.02
N HIS A 17 -9.14 1.99 16.44
CA HIS A 17 -10.21 1.19 15.87
C HIS A 17 -10.38 1.53 14.39
N PHE A 18 -11.07 0.69 13.65
CA PHE A 18 -11.44 0.98 12.27
C PHE A 18 -12.89 0.64 12.02
N ALA A 19 -13.46 1.32 11.02
CA ALA A 19 -14.72 0.95 10.41
C ALA A 19 -14.55 0.88 8.89
N VAL A 20 -15.15 -0.14 8.28
CA VAL A 20 -15.36 -0.22 6.84
C VAL A 20 -16.76 0.27 6.55
N TYR A 21 -16.87 1.39 5.85
CA TYR A 21 -18.14 1.92 5.38
C TYR A 21 -18.40 1.43 3.97
N GLN A 22 -19.55 0.83 3.76
CA GLN A 22 -20.05 0.49 2.43
C GLN A 22 -21.10 1.53 2.00
N TYR A 23 -20.87 2.12 0.85
CA TYR A 23 -21.77 3.08 0.23
C TYR A 23 -22.44 2.38 -0.95
N GLN A 24 -23.73 2.09 -0.78
CA GLN A 24 -24.58 1.61 -1.85
C GLN A 24 -25.09 2.80 -2.63
N ASN A 25 -24.90 2.79 -3.96
CA ASN A 25 -25.45 3.84 -4.80
C ASN A 25 -26.79 3.37 -5.38
N PRO A 26 -27.88 4.15 -5.24
CA PRO A 26 -29.19 3.74 -5.75
C PRO A 26 -29.29 3.78 -7.29
N SER A 27 -28.33 4.43 -7.97
CA SER A 27 -28.26 4.45 -9.44
C SER A 27 -27.32 3.37 -9.96
N SER A 28 -27.77 2.58 -10.94
CA SER A 28 -26.96 1.56 -11.62
C SER A 28 -25.75 2.14 -12.37
N SER A 29 -25.69 3.45 -12.56
CA SER A 29 -24.58 4.16 -13.20
C SER A 29 -23.40 4.48 -12.27
N VAL A 30 -23.54 4.27 -10.95
CA VAL A 30 -22.45 4.53 -10.00
C VAL A 30 -22.15 3.27 -9.20
N LEU A 31 -20.91 2.80 -9.30
CA LEU A 31 -20.45 1.62 -8.60
C LEU A 31 -20.48 1.84 -7.07
N ASN A 32 -20.81 0.78 -6.35
CA ASN A 32 -20.64 0.74 -4.91
C ASN A 32 -19.16 0.95 -4.56
N HIS A 33 -18.89 1.66 -3.47
CA HIS A 33 -17.52 1.86 -3.00
C HIS A 33 -17.41 1.63 -1.49
N THR A 34 -16.18 1.38 -1.07
CA THR A 34 -15.85 1.18 0.34
C THR A 34 -14.90 2.25 0.81
N ARG A 35 -15.00 2.62 2.08
CA ARG A 35 -14.07 3.53 2.74
C ARG A 35 -13.62 2.92 4.06
N VAL A 36 -12.33 2.97 4.33
CA VAL A 36 -11.78 2.63 5.64
C VAL A 36 -11.55 3.92 6.41
N VAL A 37 -12.12 4.00 7.61
CA VAL A 37 -11.85 5.10 8.55
C VAL A 37 -11.19 4.50 9.79
N VAL A 38 -10.06 5.06 10.19
CA VAL A 38 -9.37 4.73 11.43
C VAL A 38 -9.69 5.80 12.47
N PHE A 39 -10.07 5.33 13.64
CA PHE A 39 -10.44 6.13 14.78
C PHE A 39 -9.42 5.94 15.90
N GLU A 40 -9.13 7.01 16.60
CA GLU A 40 -8.50 6.97 17.91
C GLU A 40 -9.58 7.02 19.00
N ALA A 41 -9.44 6.20 20.04
CA ALA A 41 -10.29 6.22 21.23
C ALA A 41 -9.53 6.85 22.41
N PRO A 42 -9.53 8.19 22.55
CA PRO A 42 -8.74 8.89 23.57
C PRO A 42 -9.24 8.59 24.98
N VAL A 43 -10.55 8.39 25.15
CA VAL A 43 -11.18 7.91 26.38
C VAL A 43 -12.29 6.90 26.05
N PRO A 44 -12.63 5.99 26.99
CA PRO A 44 -13.69 5.00 26.77
C PRO A 44 -15.00 5.62 26.30
N GLY A 45 -15.62 5.03 25.28
CA GLY A 45 -16.90 5.49 24.73
C GLY A 45 -16.80 6.66 23.75
N THR A 46 -15.60 7.22 23.51
CA THR A 46 -15.39 8.27 22.51
C THR A 46 -14.48 7.78 21.39
N MET A 47 -14.76 8.22 20.16
CA MET A 47 -13.94 7.93 18.99
C MET A 47 -13.77 9.20 18.16
N ARG A 48 -12.53 9.46 17.74
CA ARG A 48 -12.17 10.55 16.85
C ARG A 48 -11.57 9.96 15.57
N ALA A 49 -12.13 10.30 14.42
CA ALA A 49 -11.52 9.90 13.14
C ALA A 49 -10.14 10.57 12.99
N VAL A 50 -9.11 9.78 12.67
CA VAL A 50 -7.73 10.27 12.51
C VAL A 50 -7.17 9.99 11.12
N VAL A 51 -7.68 8.97 10.43
CA VAL A 51 -7.35 8.66 9.03
C VAL A 51 -8.63 8.21 8.33
N ALA A 52 -8.81 8.61 7.08
CA ALA A 52 -9.87 8.10 6.24
C ALA A 52 -9.37 7.97 4.80
N THR A 53 -9.60 6.81 4.19
CA THR A 53 -9.24 6.60 2.78
C THR A 53 -10.09 7.47 1.86
N GLU A 54 -9.65 7.62 0.61
CA GLU A 54 -10.46 8.24 -0.43
C GLU A 54 -11.70 7.41 -0.76
N SER A 55 -12.68 8.06 -1.40
CA SER A 55 -13.91 7.43 -1.90
C SER A 55 -13.81 7.27 -3.41
N ASP A 56 -13.11 6.23 -3.86
CA ASP A 56 -13.04 5.85 -5.28
C ASP A 56 -13.61 4.42 -5.44
N PRO A 57 -14.67 4.22 -6.25
CA PRO A 57 -15.20 2.89 -6.51
C PRO A 57 -14.24 1.94 -7.21
N ALA A 58 -13.19 2.43 -7.86
CA ALA A 58 -12.15 1.61 -8.45
C ALA A 58 -11.19 1.04 -7.40
N ILE A 59 -11.18 1.57 -6.16
CA ILE A 59 -10.21 1.16 -5.13
C ILE A 59 -10.92 0.37 -4.03
N GLY A 60 -10.49 -0.88 -3.85
CA GLY A 60 -10.84 -1.69 -2.69
C GLY A 60 -9.77 -1.58 -1.61
N TYR A 61 -10.18 -1.27 -0.39
CA TYR A 61 -9.31 -1.25 0.79
C TYR A 61 -9.63 -2.43 1.71
N ASP A 62 -8.59 -3.05 2.27
CA ASP A 62 -8.72 -4.11 3.28
C ASP A 62 -8.50 -3.55 4.69
N LYS A 63 -8.66 -4.44 5.69
CA LYS A 63 -8.47 -4.14 7.10
C LYS A 63 -7.11 -3.47 7.38
N PRO A 64 -7.11 -2.30 8.07
CA PRO A 64 -5.89 -1.61 8.45
C PRO A 64 -5.14 -2.38 9.54
N ARG A 65 -3.82 -2.19 9.58
CA ARG A 65 -2.90 -2.95 10.45
C ARG A 65 -1.82 -2.02 10.99
N ILE A 66 -1.49 -2.15 12.26
CA ILE A 66 -0.29 -1.54 12.83
C ILE A 66 0.89 -2.49 12.61
N LEU A 67 1.95 -1.97 12.00
CA LEU A 67 3.19 -2.68 11.70
C LEU A 67 4.36 -2.02 12.47
N ARG A 68 5.36 -2.82 12.81
CA ARG A 68 6.64 -2.34 13.34
C ARG A 68 7.75 -2.63 12.33
N SER A 69 8.52 -1.61 12.00
CA SER A 69 9.62 -1.66 11.03
C SER A 69 10.83 -0.98 11.66
N GLY A 70 11.73 -1.78 12.24
CA GLY A 70 12.78 -1.26 13.12
C GLY A 70 12.18 -0.50 14.32
N ASP A 71 12.59 0.76 14.47
CA ASP A 71 12.12 1.68 15.52
C ASP A 71 10.88 2.50 15.09
N ARG A 72 10.34 2.26 13.90
CA ARG A 72 9.16 2.96 13.37
C ARG A 72 7.90 2.13 13.58
N VAL A 73 6.81 2.82 13.92
CA VAL A 73 5.46 2.26 13.94
C VAL A 73 4.69 2.82 12.75
N LEU A 74 4.10 1.91 11.97
CA LEU A 74 3.39 2.23 10.74
C LEU A 74 1.93 1.79 10.85
N LEU A 75 1.03 2.56 10.27
CA LEU A 75 -0.34 2.15 9.99
C LEU A 75 -0.43 1.88 8.49
N HIS A 76 -0.66 0.63 8.14
CA HIS A 76 -0.82 0.18 6.76
C HIS A 76 -2.28 -0.13 6.49
N ILE A 77 -2.84 0.51 5.46
CA ILE A 77 -4.16 0.22 4.93
C ILE A 77 -3.95 -0.41 3.55
N PRO A 78 -4.08 -1.74 3.42
CA PRO A 78 -3.91 -2.37 2.13
C PRO A 78 -4.96 -1.85 1.15
N GLY A 79 -4.56 -1.56 -0.07
CA GLY A 79 -5.40 -0.97 -1.09
C GLY A 79 -5.03 -1.48 -2.47
N ARG A 80 -6.03 -1.82 -3.27
CA ARG A 80 -5.86 -2.31 -4.64
C ARG A 80 -6.87 -1.66 -5.56
N GLU A 81 -6.39 -1.26 -6.73
CA GLU A 81 -7.28 -0.83 -7.81
C GLU A 81 -7.83 -2.04 -8.56
N ALA A 82 -9.15 -2.07 -8.78
CA ALA A 82 -9.82 -3.08 -9.56
C ALA A 82 -9.39 -3.00 -11.03
N GLY A 83 -9.27 -4.16 -11.68
CA GLY A 83 -8.87 -4.29 -13.09
C GLY A 83 -7.64 -5.18 -13.28
N THR A 84 -7.19 -5.31 -14.53
CA THR A 84 -6.05 -6.18 -14.89
C THR A 84 -4.69 -5.60 -14.47
N GLY A 85 -4.69 -4.39 -13.91
CA GLY A 85 -3.52 -3.62 -13.50
C GLY A 85 -2.82 -4.14 -12.25
N ASN A 86 -3.58 -4.64 -11.27
CA ASN A 86 -3.10 -4.92 -9.92
C ASN A 86 -2.19 -3.78 -9.40
N PHE A 87 -2.68 -2.55 -9.58
CA PHE A 87 -1.96 -1.36 -9.16
C PHE A 87 -2.09 -1.21 -7.65
N ASN A 88 -0.96 -0.97 -7.01
CA ASN A 88 -0.89 -0.73 -5.59
C ASN A 88 -1.52 0.64 -5.28
N ARG A 89 -2.55 0.64 -4.43
CA ARG A 89 -3.23 1.84 -3.90
C ARG A 89 -3.19 1.85 -2.37
N GLU A 90 -2.21 1.16 -1.80
CA GLU A 90 -2.03 1.08 -0.36
C GLU A 90 -1.77 2.46 0.24
N ARG A 91 -2.34 2.70 1.42
CA ARG A 91 -2.04 3.89 2.22
C ARG A 91 -1.12 3.48 3.36
N LEU A 92 -0.08 4.26 3.57
CA LEU A 92 0.86 4.05 4.66
C LEU A 92 0.98 5.33 5.46
N TYR A 93 0.93 5.21 6.77
CA TYR A 93 1.13 6.31 7.69
C TYR A 93 2.18 5.92 8.71
N MET A 94 2.94 6.88 9.21
CA MET A 94 3.96 6.69 10.22
C MET A 94 3.57 7.45 11.48
N TRP A 95 3.72 6.78 12.63
CA TRP A 95 3.48 7.40 13.92
C TRP A 95 4.64 8.32 14.29
N ARG A 96 4.35 9.61 14.50
CA ARG A 96 5.32 10.59 15.01
C ARG A 96 4.61 11.63 15.87
N ALA A 97 5.20 11.91 17.03
CA ALA A 97 4.73 12.97 17.94
C ALA A 97 3.21 12.89 18.25
N GLY A 98 2.69 11.69 18.49
CA GLY A 98 1.28 11.49 18.84
C GLY A 98 0.31 11.52 17.65
N GLN A 99 0.80 11.48 16.40
CA GLN A 99 -0.03 11.60 15.21
C GLN A 99 0.39 10.65 14.09
N TRP A 100 -0.58 10.24 13.27
CA TRP A 100 -0.34 9.54 12.00
C TRP A 100 0.00 10.54 10.90
N ARG A 101 1.20 10.44 10.33
CA ARG A 101 1.63 11.21 9.16
C ARG A 101 1.64 10.35 7.93
N GLU A 102 1.06 10.83 6.83
CA GLU A 102 1.05 10.08 5.57
C GLU A 102 2.47 9.87 5.06
N VAL A 103 2.74 8.66 4.57
CA VAL A 103 3.99 8.28 3.93
C VAL A 103 3.72 8.15 2.43
N ASP A 104 4.51 8.86 1.63
CA ASP A 104 4.50 8.71 0.18
C ASP A 104 5.03 7.31 -0.21
N THR A 105 4.14 6.51 -0.82
CA THR A 105 4.39 5.13 -1.26
C THR A 105 4.61 5.01 -2.77
N THR A 106 4.59 6.12 -3.52
CA THR A 106 4.54 6.09 -5.00
C THR A 106 5.77 6.72 -5.64
N SER A 107 6.37 7.77 -5.08
CA SER A 107 7.48 8.49 -5.74
C SER A 107 8.71 7.61 -6.04
N TRP A 108 8.95 6.57 -5.25
CA TRP A 108 10.07 5.65 -5.48
C TRP A 108 9.89 4.77 -6.73
N LEU A 109 8.68 4.66 -7.29
CA LEU A 109 8.43 3.92 -8.54
C LEU A 109 9.12 4.58 -9.73
N ASP A 110 9.27 5.90 -9.71
CA ASP A 110 10.03 6.62 -10.72
C ASP A 110 11.53 6.33 -10.59
N ASP A 111 12.04 6.22 -9.35
CA ASP A 111 13.42 5.76 -9.10
C ASP A 111 13.64 4.34 -9.59
N LEU A 112 12.66 3.46 -9.39
CA LEU A 112 12.70 2.10 -9.92
C LEU A 112 12.81 2.11 -11.45
N THR A 113 11.96 2.88 -12.12
CA THR A 113 11.97 3.00 -13.59
C THR A 113 13.31 3.53 -14.11
N ARG A 114 13.90 4.53 -13.45
CA ARG A 114 15.22 5.09 -13.83
C ARG A 114 16.39 4.15 -13.59
N ARG A 115 16.33 3.30 -12.55
CA ARG A 115 17.45 2.42 -12.16
C ARG A 115 17.41 1.04 -12.82
N LEU A 116 16.30 0.68 -13.46
CA LEU A 116 16.22 -0.56 -14.23
C LEU A 116 17.14 -0.48 -15.47
N PRO A 117 17.74 -1.61 -15.89
CA PRO A 117 18.49 -1.66 -17.13
C PRO A 117 17.62 -1.26 -18.33
N ALA A 118 18.23 -0.63 -19.34
CA ALA A 118 17.51 -0.24 -20.55
C ALA A 118 16.79 -1.43 -21.19
N GLY A 119 15.54 -1.19 -21.63
CA GLY A 119 14.70 -2.22 -22.23
C GLY A 119 13.92 -3.07 -21.22
N TYR A 120 14.03 -2.79 -19.92
CA TYR A 120 13.21 -3.42 -18.87
C TYR A 120 12.23 -2.43 -18.23
N GLY A 121 11.08 -2.93 -17.79
CA GLY A 121 10.09 -2.19 -17.02
C GLY A 121 9.53 -3.01 -15.87
N ALA A 122 9.03 -2.33 -14.84
CA ALA A 122 8.29 -2.94 -13.72
C ALA A 122 6.97 -2.18 -13.59
N TRP A 123 5.86 -2.81 -13.99
CA TRP A 123 4.59 -2.09 -14.16
C TRP A 123 3.52 -2.47 -13.14
N LYS A 124 3.58 -3.69 -12.60
CA LYS A 124 2.47 -4.28 -11.82
C LYS A 124 2.98 -5.19 -10.72
N GLY A 125 2.14 -5.41 -9.71
CA GLY A 125 2.41 -6.43 -8.68
C GLY A 125 3.49 -6.04 -7.68
N ILE A 126 3.70 -4.74 -7.47
CA ILE A 126 4.68 -4.23 -6.53
C ILE A 126 3.98 -3.96 -5.20
N TYR A 127 4.07 -4.93 -4.28
CA TYR A 127 3.53 -4.83 -2.92
C TYR A 127 4.67 -4.92 -1.93
N PRO A 128 5.18 -3.79 -1.42
CA PRO A 128 6.20 -3.80 -0.38
C PRO A 128 5.73 -4.50 0.89
N ASP A 129 6.59 -5.35 1.45
CA ASP A 129 6.51 -5.72 2.86
C ASP A 129 7.10 -4.58 3.69
N TYR A 130 6.24 -3.74 4.25
CA TYR A 130 6.67 -2.58 5.05
C TYR A 130 7.31 -2.98 6.40
N ARG A 131 7.17 -4.22 6.88
CA ARG A 131 7.87 -4.71 8.08
C ARG A 131 9.35 -4.94 7.81
N THR A 132 9.67 -5.46 6.63
CA THR A 132 11.05 -5.78 6.23
C THR A 132 11.65 -4.76 5.25
N LEU A 133 10.84 -3.82 4.76
CA LEU A 133 11.17 -2.85 3.72
C LEU A 133 11.75 -3.52 2.47
N LYS A 134 11.11 -4.60 2.03
CA LYS A 134 11.49 -5.35 0.83
C LYS A 134 10.30 -5.48 -0.10
N ALA A 135 10.58 -5.55 -1.40
CA ALA A 135 9.58 -5.87 -2.40
C ALA A 135 10.20 -6.77 -3.48
N SER A 136 9.36 -7.44 -4.25
CA SER A 136 9.80 -8.15 -5.44
C SER A 136 8.78 -7.94 -6.55
N THR A 137 9.26 -7.63 -7.74
CA THR A 137 8.42 -7.40 -8.92
C THR A 137 8.89 -8.23 -10.10
N PRO A 138 7.98 -8.79 -10.92
CA PRO A 138 8.34 -9.24 -12.24
C PRO A 138 8.87 -8.07 -13.10
N LEU A 139 9.67 -8.41 -14.12
CA LEU A 139 10.20 -7.46 -15.10
C LEU A 139 9.70 -7.80 -16.49
N TRP A 140 9.34 -6.76 -17.24
CA TRP A 140 8.92 -6.84 -18.64
C TRP A 140 10.06 -6.36 -19.52
N ARG A 141 10.36 -7.10 -20.57
CA ARG A 141 11.25 -6.66 -21.65
C ARG A 141 10.49 -5.78 -22.64
N LYS A 142 11.21 -4.98 -23.42
CA LYS A 142 10.64 -4.30 -24.58
C LYS A 142 10.01 -5.32 -25.53
N GLY A 143 8.72 -5.18 -25.79
CA GLY A 143 7.94 -6.11 -26.62
C GLY A 143 7.13 -7.15 -25.84
N ASP A 144 7.33 -7.26 -24.52
CA ASP A 144 6.48 -8.13 -23.70
C ASP A 144 5.03 -7.60 -23.68
N GLY A 145 4.08 -8.54 -23.79
CA GLY A 145 2.68 -8.26 -23.53
C GLY A 145 2.45 -7.95 -22.05
N ASN A 146 1.43 -7.15 -21.76
CA ASN A 146 1.06 -6.71 -20.41
C ASN A 146 0.90 -7.87 -19.40
N ALA A 147 0.46 -9.04 -19.85
CA ALA A 147 0.23 -10.22 -19.01
C ALA A 147 1.46 -11.14 -18.84
N CYS A 148 2.52 -10.97 -19.64
CA CYS A 148 3.58 -11.96 -19.78
C CYS A 148 4.98 -11.35 -19.55
N PRO A 149 5.41 -11.20 -18.28
CA PRO A 149 6.76 -10.74 -17.99
C PRO A 149 7.81 -11.82 -18.30
N THR A 150 8.71 -11.56 -19.26
CA THR A 150 9.82 -12.47 -19.63
C THR A 150 11.19 -11.98 -19.17
N GLY A 151 11.24 -10.80 -18.53
CA GLY A 151 12.46 -10.15 -18.05
C GLY A 151 13.03 -10.72 -16.75
N GLY A 152 12.40 -11.74 -16.15
CA GLY A 152 12.75 -12.25 -14.84
C GLY A 152 12.11 -11.41 -13.72
N ARG A 153 12.84 -11.16 -12.64
CA ARG A 153 12.35 -10.41 -11.46
C ARG A 153 13.38 -9.39 -10.96
N ALA A 154 12.91 -8.33 -10.31
CA ALA A 154 13.75 -7.47 -9.47
C ALA A 154 13.41 -7.71 -8.01
N ASP A 155 14.43 -7.93 -7.18
CA ASP A 155 14.33 -7.81 -5.74
C ASP A 155 14.73 -6.39 -5.34
N LEU A 156 13.92 -5.79 -4.47
CA LEU A 156 14.01 -4.39 -4.10
C LEU A 156 14.27 -4.29 -2.61
N VAL A 157 15.26 -3.48 -2.25
CA VAL A 157 15.49 -3.04 -0.88
C VAL A 157 15.01 -1.60 -0.79
N LEU A 158 14.04 -1.38 0.09
CA LEU A 158 13.43 -0.09 0.32
C LEU A 158 13.95 0.50 1.62
N GLY A 159 13.71 1.79 1.80
CA GLY A 159 13.93 2.49 3.05
C GLY A 159 12.79 3.45 3.31
N LEU A 160 12.69 3.89 4.57
CA LEU A 160 11.92 5.07 4.94
C LEU A 160 12.88 6.24 5.11
N HIS A 161 12.61 7.35 4.44
CA HIS A 161 13.33 8.61 4.62
C HIS A 161 12.32 9.71 4.78
N ASP A 162 12.33 10.42 5.91
CA ASP A 162 11.24 11.33 6.29
C ASP A 162 9.87 10.63 6.16
N ASP A 163 8.96 11.23 5.41
CA ASP A 163 7.60 10.77 5.17
C ASP A 163 7.47 10.12 3.78
N ARG A 164 8.48 9.39 3.30
CA ARG A 164 8.44 8.68 2.00
C ARG A 164 9.21 7.36 2.00
N ILE A 165 8.73 6.43 1.19
CA ILE A 165 9.46 5.23 0.78
C ILE A 165 10.52 5.64 -0.25
N VAL A 166 11.71 5.06 -0.14
CA VAL A 166 12.83 5.29 -1.07
C VAL A 166 13.45 3.99 -1.52
N LEU A 167 13.91 3.93 -2.78
CA LEU A 167 14.61 2.77 -3.31
C LEU A 167 16.09 2.81 -2.88
N ARG A 168 16.51 1.86 -2.04
CA ARG A 168 17.89 1.75 -1.53
C ARG A 168 18.74 0.80 -2.36
N GLY A 169 18.16 -0.30 -2.81
CA GLY A 169 18.86 -1.32 -3.58
C GLY A 169 17.94 -2.01 -4.57
N LEU A 170 18.51 -2.41 -5.70
CA LEU A 170 17.83 -3.17 -6.74
C LEU A 170 18.75 -4.30 -7.18
N ARG A 171 18.22 -5.52 -7.19
CA ARG A 171 18.90 -6.69 -7.73
C ARG A 171 18.03 -7.36 -8.79
N HIS A 172 18.50 -7.35 -10.04
CA HIS A 172 17.89 -8.11 -11.12
C HIS A 172 18.23 -9.60 -10.98
N ARG A 173 17.20 -10.43 -10.86
CA ARG A 173 17.26 -11.89 -11.01
C ARG A 173 16.73 -12.25 -12.38
N ARG A 174 17.64 -12.63 -13.29
CA ARG A 174 17.23 -13.27 -14.54
C ARG A 174 16.63 -14.63 -14.20
N THR A 175 15.49 -14.96 -14.79
CA THR A 175 15.06 -16.36 -14.83
C THR A 175 16.12 -17.14 -15.59
N ALA A 176 16.56 -18.27 -15.04
CA ALA A 176 17.36 -19.22 -15.81
C ALA A 176 16.59 -19.52 -17.10
N GLU A 177 17.29 -19.51 -18.24
CA GLU A 177 16.71 -19.95 -19.50
C GLU A 177 16.12 -21.34 -19.25
N CYS A 178 14.84 -21.53 -19.59
CA CYS A 178 14.31 -22.88 -19.70
C CYS A 178 15.14 -23.55 -20.79
N SER A 179 16.07 -24.41 -20.37
CA SER A 179 16.80 -25.35 -21.21
C SER A 179 15.82 -26.33 -21.87
#